data_AF-A0A183H510-F1
#
_entry.id   AF-A0A183H510-F1
#
_cell.length_a   1.000
_cell.length_b   1.000
_cell.length_c   1.000
_cell.angle_alpha   90.00
_cell.angle_beta   90.00
_cell.angle_gamma   90.00
#
_symmetry.space_group_name_H-M   'P 1'
#
loop_
_entity.id
_entity.type
_entity.pdbx_description
1 polymer ?
#
loop_
_entity_poly.entity_id
_entity_poly.type
_entity_poly.pdbx_seq_one_letter_code
_entity_poly.pdbx_strand_id
1 'polypeptide(L)'
;MLMLQVISGSPLAVVAAVQKAQQQHVAATLTSTGAPVAVNIDIQVLTFFSVALTDMAHREYQAGDYANAEQHCVTIWRADPNNVSVLLLLSSIHFQLKDLDKSMQFSTMAIKANPKCAEAYSNLGNVYKERNQLAEALENYKIAVSLKPDFIDGYINLAAALVATGDLDQAVNAYVSALQYNPDLYCVRSDLGNLLKAMGRLEDAKNL
;
A
#
# COMPACT_ATOMS: atom_id res chain seq x y z
N MET A 1 26.87 26.10 16.36
CA MET A 1 25.52 26.25 16.95
C MET A 1 24.64 26.95 15.92
N LEU A 2 23.88 26.17 15.13
CA LEU A 2 22.98 26.74 14.12
C LEU A 2 21.68 27.14 14.80
N MET A 3 21.40 28.44 14.84
CA MET A 3 20.10 28.99 15.26
C MET A 3 19.13 28.85 14.07
N LEU A 4 18.18 27.91 14.14
CA LEU A 4 17.04 27.91 13.23
C LEU A 4 15.99 28.88 13.75
N GLN A 5 15.86 30.03 13.10
CA GLN A 5 14.69 30.89 13.26
C GLN A 5 13.51 30.27 12.49
N VAL A 6 12.48 29.80 13.20
CA VAL A 6 11.19 29.48 12.57
C VAL A 6 10.35 30.74 12.59
N ILE A 7 10.27 31.39 11.44
CA ILE A 7 9.35 32.50 11.16
C ILE A 7 7.95 31.91 11.02
N SER A 8 7.03 32.27 11.92
CA SER A 8 5.55 32.15 11.82
C SER A 8 5.00 31.18 10.75
N GLY A 9 5.28 29.89 10.90
CA GLY A 9 4.85 28.83 9.98
C GLY A 9 3.67 28.04 10.54
N SER A 10 2.83 27.49 9.66
CA SER A 10 1.74 26.57 10.01
C SER A 10 2.24 25.42 10.92
N PRO A 11 1.34 24.78 11.72
CA PRO A 11 1.73 23.71 12.65
C PRO A 11 2.60 22.61 12.03
N LEU A 12 2.42 22.35 10.72
CA LEU A 12 3.22 21.43 9.92
C LEU A 12 4.72 21.81 9.84
N ALA A 13 5.05 23.09 9.72
CA ALA A 13 6.42 23.57 9.62
C ALA A 13 7.19 23.38 10.93
N VAL A 14 6.48 23.48 12.06
CA VAL A 14 7.05 23.28 13.40
C VAL A 14 7.36 21.80 13.64
N VAL A 15 6.48 20.89 13.24
CA VAL A 15 6.68 19.44 13.37
C VAL A 15 7.89 18.96 12.56
N ALA A 16 8.00 19.40 11.30
CA ALA A 16 9.14 19.05 10.45
C ALA A 16 10.48 19.57 10.99
N ALA A 17 10.50 20.75 11.61
CA ALA A 17 11.70 21.31 12.23
C ALA A 17 12.13 20.53 13.49
N VAL A 18 11.17 20.08 14.31
CA VAL A 18 11.44 19.30 15.53
C VAL A 18 11.98 17.90 15.18
N GLN A 19 11.41 17.22 14.18
CA GLN A 19 11.91 15.91 13.74
C GLN A 19 13.30 15.99 13.09
N LYS A 20 13.58 17.04 12.32
CA LYS A 20 14.91 17.26 11.74
C LYS A 20 15.97 17.49 12.84
N ALA A 21 15.59 18.15 13.92
CA ALA A 21 16.48 18.35 15.08
C ALA A 21 16.72 17.05 15.86
N GLN A 22 15.69 16.20 16.03
CA GLN A 22 15.81 14.89 16.67
C GLN A 22 16.71 13.92 15.88
N GLN A 23 16.62 13.88 14.55
CA GLN A 23 17.50 13.04 13.70
C GLN A 23 18.97 13.46 13.75
N GLN A 24 19.26 14.71 14.13
CA GLN A 24 20.62 15.23 14.22
C GLN A 24 21.20 15.17 15.65
N HIS A 25 20.47 14.61 16.62
CA HIS A 25 20.80 14.68 18.06
C HIS A 25 21.08 16.12 18.55
N VAL A 26 20.39 17.12 17.98
CA VAL A 26 20.53 18.53 18.40
C VAL A 26 19.22 18.99 19.01
N ALA A 27 19.27 19.54 20.22
CA ALA A 27 18.10 20.11 20.89
C ALA A 27 17.56 21.31 20.09
N ALA A 28 16.34 21.22 19.56
CA ALA A 28 15.63 22.38 19.01
C ALA A 28 14.96 23.15 20.16
N THR A 29 15.34 24.42 20.33
CA THR A 29 14.67 25.35 21.24
C THR A 29 13.94 26.39 20.40
N LEU A 30 12.61 26.46 20.51
CA LEU A 30 11.82 27.54 19.92
C LEU A 30 11.71 28.67 20.96
N THR A 31 11.99 29.90 20.55
CA THR A 31 11.78 31.09 21.39
C THR A 31 10.69 31.95 20.76
N SER A 32 9.55 32.07 21.45
CA SER A 32 8.69 33.24 21.33
C SER A 32 8.77 33.98 22.65
N THR A 33 9.16 35.25 22.58
CA THR A 33 9.19 36.27 23.64
C THR A 33 8.54 35.87 24.97
N GLY A 34 9.38 35.69 26.00
CA GLY A 34 8.96 35.63 27.41
C GLY A 34 8.62 34.24 27.92
N ALA A 35 9.55 33.68 28.71
CA ALA A 35 9.53 32.38 29.40
C ALA A 35 9.62 31.12 28.51
N PRO A 36 10.57 30.20 28.79
CA PRO A 36 10.68 28.94 28.06
C PRO A 36 9.50 28.03 28.46
N VAL A 37 8.42 28.04 27.68
CA VAL A 37 7.43 26.96 27.72
C VAL A 37 7.98 25.84 26.84
N ALA A 38 8.55 24.82 27.47
CA ALA A 38 8.82 23.57 26.78
C ALA A 38 7.48 22.98 26.35
N VAL A 39 7.09 23.18 25.09
CA VAL A 39 6.00 22.39 24.50
C VAL A 39 6.58 21.00 24.25
N ASN A 40 6.58 20.21 25.32
CA ASN A 40 6.80 18.78 25.24
C ASN A 40 5.56 18.22 24.55
N ILE A 41 5.52 18.26 23.21
CA ILE A 41 4.45 17.61 22.45
C ILE A 41 4.64 16.13 22.75
N ASP A 42 3.79 15.64 23.65
CA ASP A 42 3.88 14.30 24.19
C ASP A 42 3.90 13.31 23.01
N ILE A 43 4.83 12.35 23.03
CA ILE A 43 4.91 11.29 22.00
C ILE A 43 3.55 10.57 21.89
N GLN A 44 2.80 10.52 23.00
CA GLN A 44 1.42 10.03 23.03
C GLN A 44 0.47 10.87 22.14
N VAL A 45 0.55 12.20 22.15
CA VAL A 45 -0.31 13.07 21.31
C VAL A 45 -0.03 12.87 19.82
N LEU A 46 1.25 12.76 19.44
CA LEU A 46 1.65 12.50 18.05
C LEU A 46 1.21 11.11 17.56
N THR A 47 1.28 10.11 18.43
CA THR A 47 0.83 8.74 18.10
C THR A 47 -0.70 8.66 17.99
N PHE A 48 -1.46 9.28 18.88
CA PHE A 48 -2.93 9.37 18.76
C PHE A 48 -3.36 10.08 17.47
N PHE A 49 -2.68 11.18 17.11
CA PHE A 49 -2.98 11.91 15.88
C PHE A 49 -2.69 11.09 14.62
N SER A 50 -1.59 10.33 14.60
CA SER A 50 -1.23 9.44 13.47
C SER A 50 -2.25 8.31 13.27
N VAL A 51 -2.71 7.68 14.36
CA VAL A 51 -3.72 6.60 14.30
C VAL A 51 -5.05 7.14 13.77
N ALA A 52 -5.52 8.27 14.31
CA ALA A 52 -6.78 8.87 13.86
C ALA A 52 -6.75 9.25 12.37
N LEU A 53 -5.64 9.82 11.89
CA LEU A 53 -5.45 10.14 10.48
C LEU A 53 -5.43 8.89 9.59
N THR A 54 -4.84 7.79 10.07
CA THR A 54 -4.79 6.52 9.34
C THR A 54 -6.20 5.94 9.16
N ASP A 55 -7.01 5.95 10.22
CA ASP A 55 -8.39 5.49 10.18
C ASP A 55 -9.28 6.37 9.28
N MET A 56 -9.03 7.68 9.25
CA MET A 56 -9.70 8.59 8.32
C MET A 56 -9.32 8.26 6.87
N ALA A 57 -8.02 8.16 6.57
CA ALA A 57 -7.54 7.86 5.23
C ALA A 57 -8.08 6.53 4.69
N HIS A 58 -8.14 5.49 5.52
CA HIS A 58 -8.73 4.21 5.12
C HIS A 58 -10.23 4.32 4.83
N ARG A 59 -11.00 5.04 5.66
CA ARG A 59 -12.44 5.24 5.43
C ARG A 59 -12.71 6.05 4.17
N GLU A 60 -11.94 7.11 3.94
CA GLU A 60 -12.04 7.94 2.75
C GLU A 60 -11.68 7.14 1.48
N TYR A 61 -10.62 6.34 1.53
CA TYR A 61 -10.26 5.42 0.45
C TYR A 61 -11.41 4.43 0.14
N GLN A 62 -12.00 3.82 1.17
CA GLN A 62 -13.15 2.92 1.01
C GLN A 62 -14.39 3.63 0.45
N ALA A 63 -14.57 4.91 0.76
CA ALA A 63 -15.64 5.74 0.23
C ALA A 63 -15.35 6.25 -1.20
N GLY A 64 -14.16 6.01 -1.75
CA GLY A 64 -13.71 6.52 -3.04
C GLY A 64 -13.26 7.99 -3.03
N ASP A 65 -13.15 8.60 -1.84
CA ASP A 65 -12.63 9.95 -1.66
C ASP A 65 -11.10 9.93 -1.61
N TYR A 66 -10.51 9.65 -2.77
CA TYR A 66 -9.06 9.49 -2.91
C TYR A 66 -8.28 10.79 -2.64
N ALA A 67 -8.90 11.96 -2.84
CA ALA A 67 -8.25 13.24 -2.65
C ALA A 67 -8.01 13.54 -1.15
N ASN A 68 -9.03 13.35 -0.31
CA ASN A 68 -8.88 13.51 1.14
C ASN A 68 -7.97 12.42 1.73
N ALA A 69 -8.12 11.17 1.25
CA ALA A 69 -7.26 10.07 1.66
C ALA A 69 -5.79 10.35 1.34
N GLU A 70 -5.48 10.89 0.15
CA GLU A 70 -4.12 11.30 -0.23
C GLU A 70 -3.57 12.36 0.72
N GLN A 71 -4.37 13.40 1.03
CA GLN A 71 -3.94 14.49 1.90
C GLN A 71 -3.55 13.99 3.31
N HIS A 72 -4.36 13.12 3.89
CA HIS A 72 -4.07 12.52 5.18
C HIS A 72 -2.83 11.60 5.11
N CYS A 73 -2.74 10.77 4.07
CA CYS A 73 -1.59 9.89 3.88
C CYS A 73 -0.28 10.67 3.67
N VAL A 74 -0.28 11.73 2.87
CA VAL A 74 0.90 12.58 2.64
C VAL A 74 1.34 13.26 3.94
N THR A 75 0.39 13.64 4.79
CA THR A 75 0.69 14.22 6.11
C THR A 75 1.44 13.22 6.99
N ILE A 76 0.98 11.96 7.04
CA ILE A 76 1.64 10.90 7.80
C ILE A 76 3.00 10.55 7.17
N TRP A 77 3.05 10.40 5.84
CA TRP A 77 4.28 10.06 5.11
C TRP A 77 5.38 11.10 5.29
N ARG A 78 5.05 12.40 5.39
CA ARG A 78 6.04 13.45 5.69
C ARG A 78 6.65 13.31 7.09
N ALA A 79 5.87 12.79 8.06
CA ALA A 79 6.33 12.56 9.42
C ALA A 79 7.10 11.22 9.55
N ASP A 80 6.69 10.19 8.83
CA ASP A 80 7.35 8.88 8.76
C ASP A 80 7.40 8.35 7.32
N PRO A 81 8.48 8.66 6.57
CA PRO A 81 8.61 8.26 5.16
C PRO A 81 8.71 6.76 4.92
N ASN A 82 8.98 5.97 5.96
CA ASN A 82 9.16 4.52 5.88
C ASN A 82 7.94 3.74 6.40
N ASN A 83 6.85 4.42 6.74
CA ASN A 83 5.61 3.77 7.17
C ASN A 83 5.01 2.94 6.01
N VAL A 84 5.23 1.62 6.06
CA VAL A 84 4.82 0.69 5.00
C VAL A 84 3.32 0.75 4.75
N SER A 85 2.49 0.80 5.80
CA SER A 85 1.03 0.85 5.66
C SER A 85 0.56 2.08 4.88
N VAL A 86 1.16 3.24 5.16
CA VAL A 86 0.85 4.49 4.43
C VAL A 86 1.38 4.45 3.01
N LEU A 87 2.58 3.90 2.78
CA LEU A 87 3.12 3.74 1.43
C LEU A 87 2.25 2.80 0.57
N LEU A 88 1.74 1.71 1.15
CA LEU A 88 0.78 0.82 0.49
C LEU A 88 -0.50 1.57 0.12
N LEU A 89 -1.06 2.33 1.07
CA LEU A 89 -2.29 3.09 0.84
C LEU A 89 -2.11 4.19 -0.21
N LEU A 90 -1.00 4.93 -0.19
CA LEU A 90 -0.65 5.90 -1.25
C LEU A 90 -0.52 5.23 -2.61
N SER A 91 0.12 4.06 -2.68
CA SER A 91 0.19 3.30 -3.93
C SER A 91 -1.20 2.91 -4.44
N SER A 92 -2.07 2.39 -3.56
CA SER A 92 -3.44 2.04 -3.91
C SER A 92 -4.26 3.27 -4.35
N ILE A 93 -4.16 4.39 -3.63
CA ILE A 93 -4.81 5.66 -4.00
C ILE A 93 -4.40 6.09 -5.42
N HIS A 94 -3.10 6.15 -5.70
CA HIS A 94 -2.61 6.58 -7.01
C HIS A 94 -2.94 5.59 -8.13
N PHE A 95 -3.03 4.29 -7.82
CA PHE A 95 -3.52 3.29 -8.76
C PHE A 95 -4.99 3.57 -9.16
N GLN A 96 -5.85 3.87 -8.18
CA GLN A 96 -7.26 4.21 -8.45
C GLN A 96 -7.39 5.52 -9.25
N LEU A 97 -6.53 6.51 -8.97
CA LEU A 97 -6.45 7.76 -9.73
C LEU A 97 -5.82 7.62 -11.12
N LYS A 98 -5.40 6.41 -11.52
CA LYS A 98 -4.66 6.11 -12.77
C LYS A 98 -3.32 6.85 -12.91
N ASP A 99 -2.78 7.38 -11.81
CA ASP A 99 -1.40 7.87 -11.71
C ASP A 99 -0.47 6.68 -11.44
N LEU A 100 -0.21 5.91 -12.50
CA LEU A 100 0.57 4.68 -12.42
C LEU A 100 2.04 4.93 -12.03
N ASP A 101 2.58 6.12 -12.34
CA ASP A 101 3.96 6.49 -11.98
C ASP A 101 4.11 6.65 -10.47
N LYS A 102 3.21 7.42 -9.83
CA LYS A 102 3.22 7.55 -8.37
C LYS A 102 2.90 6.23 -7.68
N SER A 103 1.97 5.44 -8.22
CA SER A 103 1.66 4.12 -7.64
C SER A 103 2.89 3.21 -7.64
N MET A 104 3.62 3.15 -8.76
CA MET A 104 4.89 2.41 -8.87
C MET A 104 5.93 2.93 -7.87
N GLN A 105 6.05 4.25 -7.75
CA GLN A 105 6.97 4.89 -6.82
C GLN A 105 6.71 4.46 -5.37
N PHE A 106 5.46 4.60 -4.90
CA PHE A 106 5.11 4.26 -3.52
C PHE A 106 5.17 2.75 -3.24
N SER A 107 4.78 1.90 -4.19
CA SER A 107 5.00 0.45 -4.08
C SER A 107 6.49 0.11 -3.94
N THR A 108 7.34 0.72 -4.75
CA THR A 108 8.80 0.51 -4.69
C THR A 108 9.38 1.01 -3.37
N MET A 109 8.87 2.13 -2.84
CA MET A 109 9.25 2.62 -1.52
C MET A 109 8.81 1.66 -0.41
N ALA A 110 7.59 1.10 -0.49
CA ALA A 110 7.11 0.11 0.47
C ALA A 110 7.97 -1.16 0.47
N ILE A 111 8.38 -1.64 -0.70
CA ILE A 111 9.32 -2.78 -0.84
C ILE A 111 10.68 -2.43 -0.22
N LYS A 112 11.21 -1.22 -0.45
CA LYS A 112 12.48 -0.78 0.16
C LYS A 112 12.40 -0.70 1.69
N ALA A 113 11.27 -0.21 2.23
CA ALA A 113 11.05 -0.11 3.66
C ALA A 113 10.84 -1.48 4.31
N ASN A 114 10.15 -2.41 3.63
CA ASN A 114 9.98 -3.79 4.07
C ASN A 114 9.96 -4.75 2.86
N PRO A 115 11.11 -5.40 2.56
CA PRO A 115 11.21 -6.36 1.45
C PRO A 115 10.38 -7.64 1.63
N LYS A 116 9.76 -7.86 2.79
CA LYS A 116 8.87 -9.02 3.05
C LYS A 116 7.39 -8.67 2.97
N CYS A 117 7.03 -7.46 2.54
CA CYS A 117 5.64 -7.04 2.41
C CYS A 117 5.03 -7.55 1.09
N ALA A 118 4.26 -8.63 1.16
CA ALA A 118 3.60 -9.24 0.00
C ALA A 118 2.65 -8.26 -0.72
N GLU A 119 1.94 -7.43 0.03
CA GLU A 119 1.00 -6.43 -0.48
C GLU A 119 1.71 -5.41 -1.39
N ALA A 120 2.97 -5.04 -1.08
CA ALA A 120 3.73 -4.08 -1.88
C ALA A 120 4.11 -4.64 -3.25
N TYR A 121 4.50 -5.92 -3.30
CA TYR A 121 4.72 -6.62 -4.56
C TYR A 121 3.43 -6.79 -5.36
N SER A 122 2.30 -7.10 -4.72
CA SER A 122 1.01 -7.18 -5.41
C SER A 122 0.58 -5.83 -6.00
N ASN A 123 0.74 -4.73 -5.26
CA ASN A 123 0.47 -3.39 -5.78
C ASN A 123 1.38 -3.04 -6.98
N LEU A 124 2.67 -3.35 -6.90
CA LEU A 124 3.60 -3.15 -8.02
C LEU A 124 3.22 -4.01 -9.24
N GLY A 125 2.84 -5.28 -9.00
CA GLY A 125 2.33 -6.18 -10.04
C GLY A 125 1.07 -5.65 -10.72
N ASN A 126 0.16 -5.04 -9.96
CA ASN A 126 -1.03 -4.38 -10.52
C ASN A 126 -0.66 -3.23 -11.45
N VAL A 127 0.32 -2.41 -11.07
CA VAL A 127 0.81 -1.33 -11.94
C VAL A 127 1.39 -1.88 -13.25
N TYR A 128 2.23 -2.91 -13.18
CA TYR A 128 2.77 -3.54 -14.39
C TYR A 128 1.68 -4.15 -15.27
N LYS A 129 0.68 -4.80 -14.67
CA LYS A 129 -0.47 -5.36 -15.38
C LYS A 129 -1.26 -4.28 -16.14
N GLU A 130 -1.57 -3.15 -15.50
CA GLU A 130 -2.25 -2.02 -16.16
C GLU A 130 -1.43 -1.40 -17.30
N ARG A 131 -0.09 -1.50 -17.23
CA ARG A 131 0.82 -1.09 -18.31
C ARG A 131 1.01 -2.15 -19.39
N ASN A 132 0.28 -3.26 -19.33
CA ASN A 132 0.43 -4.42 -20.21
C ASN A 132 1.85 -5.06 -20.17
N GLN A 133 2.58 -4.85 -19.07
CA GLN A 133 3.88 -5.45 -18.78
C GLN A 133 3.68 -6.75 -17.99
N LEU A 134 3.13 -7.76 -18.67
CA LEU A 134 2.60 -8.96 -18.01
C LEU A 134 3.70 -9.84 -17.40
N ALA A 135 4.91 -9.85 -17.95
CA ALA A 135 6.02 -10.64 -17.41
C ALA A 135 6.44 -10.13 -16.03
N GLU A 136 6.62 -8.81 -15.90
CA GLU A 136 6.95 -8.14 -14.64
C GLU A 136 5.81 -8.25 -13.63
N ALA A 137 4.56 -8.20 -14.09
CA ALA A 137 3.40 -8.42 -13.23
C ALA A 137 3.42 -9.83 -12.62
N LEU A 138 3.63 -10.87 -13.44
CA LEU A 138 3.72 -12.25 -13.00
C LEU A 138 4.84 -12.48 -11.99
N GLU A 139 6.02 -11.90 -12.22
CA GLU A 139 7.14 -12.00 -11.28
C GLU A 139 6.77 -11.41 -9.92
N ASN A 140 6.19 -10.21 -9.89
CA ASN A 140 5.77 -9.55 -8.66
C ASN A 140 4.67 -10.32 -7.92
N TYR A 141 3.66 -10.84 -8.61
CA TYR A 141 2.62 -11.64 -7.96
C TYR A 141 3.17 -12.96 -7.40
N LYS A 142 4.08 -13.62 -8.11
CA LYS A 142 4.76 -14.84 -7.62
C LYS A 142 5.56 -14.55 -6.35
N ILE A 143 6.27 -13.43 -6.29
CA ILE A 143 6.95 -12.98 -5.06
C ILE A 143 5.92 -12.77 -3.94
N ALA A 144 4.82 -12.06 -4.19
CA ALA A 144 3.80 -11.80 -3.20
C ALA A 144 3.23 -13.08 -2.56
N VAL A 145 2.82 -14.06 -3.37
CA VAL A 145 2.27 -15.33 -2.85
C VAL A 145 3.34 -16.22 -2.21
N SER A 146 4.62 -16.08 -2.59
CA SER A 146 5.71 -16.78 -1.91
C SER A 146 6.02 -16.20 -0.51
N LEU A 147 5.89 -14.88 -0.36
CA LEU A 147 6.12 -14.18 0.92
C LEU A 147 4.96 -14.40 1.90
N LYS A 148 3.74 -14.47 1.36
CA LYS A 148 2.51 -14.65 2.13
C LYS A 148 1.63 -15.70 1.45
N PRO A 149 1.83 -17.00 1.78
CA PRO A 149 1.10 -18.08 1.14
C PRO A 149 -0.41 -18.02 1.35
N ASP A 150 -0.93 -17.36 2.39
CA ASP A 150 -2.37 -17.17 2.63
C ASP A 150 -2.93 -15.90 1.96
N PHE A 151 -2.17 -15.25 1.08
CA PHE A 151 -2.58 -14.01 0.42
C PHE A 151 -3.53 -14.27 -0.76
N ILE A 152 -4.81 -14.39 -0.45
CA ILE A 152 -5.90 -14.63 -1.42
C ILE A 152 -5.86 -13.66 -2.60
N ASP A 153 -5.82 -12.34 -2.36
CA ASP A 153 -5.80 -11.35 -3.45
C ASP A 153 -4.56 -11.48 -4.35
N GLY A 154 -3.43 -11.93 -3.78
CA GLY A 154 -2.21 -12.23 -4.53
C GLY A 154 -2.42 -13.36 -5.54
N TYR A 155 -3.10 -14.43 -5.15
CA TYR A 155 -3.45 -15.52 -6.06
C TYR A 155 -4.47 -15.12 -7.12
N ILE A 156 -5.49 -14.32 -6.76
CA ILE A 156 -6.47 -13.81 -7.72
C ILE A 156 -5.76 -12.96 -8.79
N ASN A 157 -4.88 -12.05 -8.37
CA ASN A 157 -4.12 -11.22 -9.30
C ASN A 157 -3.15 -12.05 -10.17
N LEU A 158 -2.50 -13.05 -9.59
CA LEU A 158 -1.64 -14.00 -10.32
C LEU A 158 -2.45 -14.75 -11.38
N ALA A 159 -3.60 -15.32 -11.02
CA ALA A 159 -4.47 -16.05 -11.93
C ALA A 159 -4.93 -15.17 -13.10
N ALA A 160 -5.38 -13.94 -12.81
CA ALA A 160 -5.79 -12.99 -13.85
C ALA A 160 -4.66 -12.66 -14.83
N ALA A 161 -3.43 -12.47 -14.34
CA ALA A 161 -2.27 -12.23 -15.20
C ALA A 161 -1.90 -13.47 -16.03
N LEU A 162 -1.99 -14.67 -15.45
CA LEU A 162 -1.73 -15.93 -16.16
C LEU A 162 -2.75 -16.19 -17.27
N VAL A 163 -4.04 -15.87 -17.04
CA VAL A 163 -5.06 -15.89 -18.08
C VAL A 163 -4.70 -14.93 -19.21
N ALA A 164 -4.27 -13.71 -18.89
CA ALA A 164 -3.88 -12.71 -19.89
C ALA A 164 -2.65 -13.14 -20.72
N THR A 165 -1.73 -13.91 -20.15
CA THR A 165 -0.58 -14.48 -20.86
C THR A 165 -0.86 -15.84 -21.53
N GLY A 166 -2.04 -16.42 -21.34
CA GLY A 166 -2.44 -17.71 -21.91
C GLY A 166 -1.93 -18.94 -21.16
N ASP A 167 -1.35 -18.79 -19.96
CA ASP A 167 -0.90 -19.91 -19.13
C ASP A 167 -2.06 -20.41 -18.26
N LEU A 168 -3.04 -21.04 -18.92
CA LEU A 168 -4.33 -21.35 -18.33
C LEU A 168 -4.26 -22.41 -17.22
N ASP A 169 -3.35 -23.37 -17.33
CA ASP A 169 -3.18 -24.40 -16.29
C ASP A 169 -2.60 -23.82 -15.00
N GLN A 170 -1.61 -22.91 -15.08
CA GLN A 170 -1.14 -22.22 -13.88
C GLN A 170 -2.21 -21.28 -13.32
N ALA A 171 -3.03 -20.65 -14.17
CA ALA A 171 -4.15 -19.82 -13.72
C ALA A 171 -5.16 -20.64 -12.90
N VAL A 172 -5.51 -21.85 -13.36
CA VAL A 172 -6.34 -22.80 -12.61
C VAL A 172 -5.74 -23.08 -11.23
N ASN A 173 -4.45 -23.40 -11.16
CA ASN A 173 -3.76 -23.69 -9.89
C ASN A 173 -3.78 -22.49 -8.93
N ALA A 174 -3.62 -21.27 -9.45
CA ALA A 174 -3.68 -20.05 -8.65
C ALA A 174 -5.09 -19.82 -8.08
N TYR A 175 -6.15 -19.99 -8.88
CA TYR A 175 -7.53 -19.90 -8.38
C TYR A 175 -7.87 -21.00 -7.37
N VAL A 176 -7.42 -22.24 -7.60
CA VAL A 176 -7.57 -23.33 -6.63
C VAL A 176 -6.87 -22.99 -5.32
N SER A 177 -5.66 -22.41 -5.38
CA SER A 177 -4.94 -21.97 -4.17
C SER A 177 -5.73 -20.89 -3.40
N ALA A 178 -6.31 -19.91 -4.08
CA ALA A 178 -7.18 -18.92 -3.44
C ALA A 178 -8.39 -19.57 -2.73
N LEU A 179 -9.04 -20.54 -3.39
CA LEU A 179 -10.18 -21.27 -2.83
C LEU A 179 -9.79 -22.24 -1.69
N GLN A 180 -8.56 -22.71 -1.63
CA GLN A 180 -8.07 -23.50 -0.49
C GLN A 180 -8.03 -22.67 0.80
N TYR A 181 -7.69 -21.38 0.71
CA TYR A 181 -7.69 -20.48 1.88
C TYR A 181 -9.08 -19.92 2.19
N ASN A 182 -9.91 -19.68 1.18
CA ASN A 182 -11.31 -19.30 1.38
C ASN A 182 -12.23 -19.94 0.32
N PRO A 183 -12.90 -21.05 0.68
CA PRO A 183 -13.81 -21.76 -0.22
C PRO A 183 -15.06 -20.97 -0.63
N ASP A 184 -15.44 -19.94 0.12
CA ASP A 184 -16.69 -19.19 -0.06
C ASP A 184 -16.54 -18.01 -1.04
N LEU A 185 -15.40 -17.88 -1.74
CA LEU A 185 -15.18 -16.85 -2.76
C LEU A 185 -15.94 -17.16 -4.06
N TYR A 186 -17.23 -16.84 -4.08
CA TYR A 186 -18.12 -17.09 -5.22
C TYR A 186 -17.64 -16.47 -6.54
N CYS A 187 -17.00 -15.30 -6.49
CA CYS A 187 -16.40 -14.66 -7.66
C CYS A 187 -15.26 -15.51 -8.24
N VAL A 188 -14.33 -15.96 -7.40
CA VAL A 188 -13.19 -16.80 -7.79
C VAL A 188 -13.68 -18.14 -8.34
N ARG A 189 -14.66 -18.77 -7.69
CA ARG A 189 -15.26 -20.02 -8.15
C ARG A 189 -15.93 -19.86 -9.53
N SER A 190 -16.57 -18.71 -9.76
CA SER A 190 -17.19 -18.38 -11.05
C SER A 190 -16.14 -18.14 -12.14
N ASP A 191 -15.08 -17.40 -11.84
CA ASP A 191 -13.96 -17.16 -12.76
C ASP A 191 -13.23 -18.45 -13.14
N LEU A 192 -12.98 -19.32 -12.15
CA LEU A 192 -12.39 -20.64 -12.38
C LEU A 192 -13.33 -21.54 -13.21
N GLY A 193 -14.63 -21.55 -12.92
CA GLY A 193 -15.61 -22.32 -13.70
C GLY A 193 -15.69 -21.86 -15.16
N ASN A 194 -15.62 -20.54 -15.40
CA ASN A 194 -15.58 -19.97 -16.75
C ASN A 194 -14.28 -20.33 -17.48
N LEU A 195 -13.14 -20.26 -16.78
CA LEU A 195 -11.85 -20.66 -17.32
C LEU A 195 -11.84 -22.16 -17.72
N LEU A 196 -12.32 -23.04 -16.85
CA LEU A 196 -12.38 -24.48 -17.14
C LEU A 196 -13.30 -24.79 -18.33
N LYS A 197 -14.44 -24.09 -18.46
CA LYS A 197 -15.31 -24.20 -19.64
C LYS A 197 -14.59 -23.76 -20.91
N ALA A 198 -13.87 -22.64 -20.87
CA ALA A 198 -13.09 -22.15 -22.01
C ALA A 198 -11.97 -23.13 -22.41
N MET A 199 -11.41 -23.87 -21.45
CA MET A 199 -10.43 -24.95 -21.68
C MET A 199 -11.07 -26.28 -22.12
N GLY A 200 -12.40 -26.38 -22.19
CA GLY A 200 -13.11 -27.64 -22.49
C GLY A 200 -13.15 -28.66 -21.34
N ARG A 201 -12.69 -28.28 -20.15
CA ARG A 201 -12.65 -29.12 -18.93
C ARG A 201 -14.00 -29.11 -18.21
N LEU A 202 -15.04 -29.59 -18.90
CA LEU A 202 -16.43 -29.47 -18.44
C LEU A 202 -16.73 -30.29 -17.18
N GLU A 203 -16.08 -31.44 -16.99
CA GLU A 203 -16.27 -32.26 -15.78
C GLU A 203 -15.70 -31.58 -14.53
N ASP A 204 -14.50 -31.00 -14.64
CA ASP A 204 -13.90 -30.22 -13.53
C ASP A 204 -14.79 -29.01 -13.18
N ALA A 205 -15.35 -28.34 -14.20
CA ALA A 205 -16.23 -27.20 -14.00
C ALA A 205 -17.54 -27.56 -13.28
N LYS A 206 -18.07 -28.78 -13.43
CA LYS A 206 -19.27 -29.26 -12.73
C LYS A 206 -19.01 -29.58 -11.25
N ASN A 207 -17.77 -29.92 -10.93
CA ASN A 207 -17.36 -30.39 -9.59
C ASN A 207 -16.83 -29.26 -8.69
N LEU A 208 -16.72 -28.04 -9.20
CA LEU A 208 -16.49 -26.83 -8.40
C LEU A 208 -17.64 -26.59 -7.45
#